data_AF-A0A9P0P646-F1
#
_entry.id   AF-A0A9P0P646-F1
#
_cell.length_a   1.000
_cell.length_b   1.000
_cell.length_c   1.000
_cell.angle_alpha   90.00
_cell.angle_beta   90.00
_cell.angle_gamma   90.00
#
_symmetry.space_group_name_H-M   'P 1'
#
loop_
_entity.id
_entity.type
_entity.pdbx_description
1 polymer ?
#
loop_
_entity_poly.entity_id
_entity_poly.type
_entity_poly.pdbx_seq_one_letter_code
_entity_poly.pdbx_strand_id
1 'polypeptide(L)'
;MQFKMNSKIIILLLVNILVCLAEIPIVINTWKFQHSAQKAWSVLNEGGDSALDALTAGCEVCQNEQCDFTVGFGGSPDENGETTLDAMIFDGDTMDMGAVGGIRSIKNVIKVARHVLERTEHSLLVGSLATQFAKSFGLPKEPLATNYSLNLWREWRLNNCQPNFWKKHPFLE
;
A
#
# COMPACT_ATOMS: atom_id res chain seq x y z
N MET A 1 20.90 -59.22 9.40
CA MET A 1 19.78 -59.05 8.44
C MET A 1 20.01 -57.73 7.69
N GLN A 2 20.68 -57.77 6.54
CA GLN A 2 20.95 -56.57 5.73
C GLN A 2 19.69 -56.20 4.95
N PHE A 3 19.02 -55.12 5.33
CA PHE A 3 17.94 -54.54 4.54
C PHE A 3 18.52 -53.92 3.27
N LYS A 4 18.38 -54.63 2.14
CA LYS A 4 18.72 -54.13 0.82
C LYS A 4 17.60 -53.19 0.37
N MET A 5 17.72 -51.90 0.69
CA MET A 5 16.81 -50.87 0.20
C MET A 5 16.93 -50.80 -1.33
N ASN A 6 15.82 -51.01 -2.03
CA ASN A 6 15.79 -51.15 -3.48
C ASN A 6 16.02 -49.79 -4.15
N SER A 7 16.99 -49.69 -5.06
CA SER A 7 17.37 -48.44 -5.75
C SER A 7 16.18 -47.75 -6.45
N LYS A 8 15.18 -48.52 -6.90
CA LYS A 8 13.94 -47.98 -7.48
C LYS A 8 13.08 -47.18 -6.47
N ILE A 9 13.13 -47.52 -5.18
CA ILE A 9 12.41 -46.79 -4.12
C ILE A 9 13.10 -45.45 -3.83
N ILE A 10 14.43 -45.41 -3.90
CA ILE A 10 15.22 -44.17 -3.73
C ILE A 10 14.94 -43.20 -4.89
N ILE A 11 14.85 -43.69 -6.13
CA ILE A 11 14.54 -42.87 -7.30
C ILE A 11 13.11 -42.32 -7.24
N LEU A 12 12.12 -43.12 -6.79
CA LEU A 12 10.73 -42.67 -6.66
C LEU A 12 10.54 -41.62 -5.54
N LEU A 13 11.35 -41.70 -4.49
CA LEU A 13 11.40 -40.68 -3.43
C LEU A 13 12.07 -39.39 -3.93
N LEU A 14 13.14 -39.47 -4.73
CA LEU A 14 13.78 -38.30 -5.34
C LEU A 14 12.85 -37.54 -6.30
N VAL A 15 11.99 -38.25 -7.04
CA VAL A 15 11.02 -37.61 -7.97
C VAL A 15 9.88 -36.89 -7.23
N ASN A 16 9.46 -37.37 -6.04
CA ASN A 16 8.47 -36.68 -5.20
C ASN A 16 9.06 -35.56 -4.33
N ILE A 17 10.40 -35.43 -4.28
CA ILE A 17 11.11 -34.27 -3.74
C ILE A 17 11.36 -33.24 -4.86
N LEU A 18 10.67 -33.33 -6.00
CA LEU A 18 10.32 -32.13 -6.75
C LEU A 18 9.24 -31.39 -5.96
N VAL A 19 9.67 -30.82 -4.84
CA VAL A 19 8.90 -29.90 -4.02
C VAL A 19 8.28 -28.91 -4.98
N CYS A 20 6.95 -28.81 -4.92
CA CYS A 20 6.20 -27.68 -5.45
C CYS A 20 6.72 -26.43 -4.74
N LEU A 21 7.87 -25.92 -5.16
CA LEU A 21 8.26 -24.55 -4.90
C LEU A 21 7.23 -23.73 -5.66
N ALA A 22 6.45 -22.92 -4.95
CA ALA A 22 5.67 -21.90 -5.61
C ALA A 22 6.63 -21.12 -6.52
N GLU A 23 6.37 -21.09 -7.83
CA GLU A 23 7.23 -20.44 -8.80
C GLU A 23 7.35 -18.96 -8.43
N ILE A 24 8.52 -18.56 -7.93
CA ILE A 24 8.87 -17.15 -7.75
C ILE A 24 9.22 -16.55 -9.11
N PRO A 25 8.84 -15.29 -9.38
CA PRO A 25 8.21 -14.32 -8.47
C PRO A 25 6.70 -14.55 -8.25
N ILE A 26 6.15 -14.01 -7.16
CA ILE A 26 4.71 -14.02 -6.84
C ILE A 26 4.26 -12.62 -6.44
N VAL A 27 3.10 -12.19 -6.94
CA VAL A 27 2.41 -10.95 -6.54
C VAL A 27 1.04 -11.30 -6.00
N ILE A 28 0.74 -10.83 -4.79
CA ILE A 28 -0.60 -10.95 -4.18
C ILE A 28 -0.96 -9.58 -3.63
N ASN A 29 -2.17 -9.11 -3.95
CA ASN A 29 -2.71 -7.86 -3.43
C ASN A 29 -4.14 -8.07 -2.95
N THR A 30 -4.61 -7.18 -2.08
CA THR A 30 -6.00 -7.16 -1.66
C THR A 30 -6.89 -6.52 -2.71
N TRP A 31 -8.10 -7.09 -2.73
CA TRP A 31 -9.21 -6.86 -3.64
C TRP A 31 -8.91 -7.14 -5.11
N LYS A 32 -9.94 -6.98 -5.94
CA LYS A 32 -9.87 -7.22 -7.39
C LYS A 32 -9.21 -6.05 -8.13
N PHE A 33 -8.09 -5.54 -7.61
CA PHE A 33 -7.32 -4.46 -8.22
C PHE A 33 -6.33 -5.04 -9.24
N GLN A 34 -6.86 -5.55 -10.34
CA GLN A 34 -6.09 -6.31 -11.34
C GLN A 34 -4.97 -5.46 -11.96
N HIS A 35 -5.21 -4.17 -12.22
CA HIS A 35 -4.18 -3.29 -12.77
C HIS A 35 -2.99 -3.09 -11.82
N SER A 36 -3.25 -2.97 -10.50
CA SER A 36 -2.21 -2.94 -9.47
C SER A 36 -1.35 -4.20 -9.51
N ALA A 37 -2.00 -5.38 -9.52
CA ALA A 37 -1.32 -6.67 -9.57
C ALA A 37 -0.48 -6.83 -10.85
N GLN A 38 -1.07 -6.50 -12.00
CA GLN A 38 -0.43 -6.57 -13.31
C GLN A 38 0.78 -5.63 -13.39
N LYS A 39 0.67 -4.42 -12.83
CA LYS A 39 1.78 -3.48 -12.82
C LYS A 39 2.93 -3.96 -11.95
N ALA A 40 2.65 -4.43 -10.74
CA ALA A 40 3.67 -5.03 -9.87
C ALA A 40 4.31 -6.26 -10.53
N TRP A 41 3.52 -7.11 -11.18
CA TRP A 41 4.02 -8.28 -11.91
C TRP A 41 4.93 -7.90 -13.08
N SER A 42 4.53 -6.94 -13.92
CA SER A 42 5.33 -6.45 -15.04
C SER A 42 6.69 -5.94 -14.54
N VAL A 43 6.71 -5.17 -13.46
CA VAL A 43 7.95 -4.66 -12.84
C VAL A 43 8.86 -5.79 -12.35
N LEU A 44 8.30 -6.80 -11.66
CA LEU A 44 9.10 -7.97 -11.21
C LEU A 44 9.63 -8.82 -12.37
N ASN A 45 8.79 -9.08 -13.37
CA ASN A 45 9.05 -10.06 -14.40
C ASN A 45 9.96 -9.52 -15.52
N GLU A 46 10.00 -8.21 -15.73
CA GLU A 46 10.87 -7.57 -16.73
C GLU A 46 12.36 -7.51 -16.29
N GLY A 47 12.70 -8.09 -15.13
CA GLY A 47 14.08 -8.41 -14.75
C GLY A 47 14.95 -7.24 -14.31
N GLY A 48 14.37 -6.06 -14.06
CA GLY A 48 15.11 -4.83 -13.73
C GLY A 48 15.00 -4.32 -12.30
N ASP A 49 13.95 -4.69 -11.56
CA ASP A 49 13.50 -3.95 -10.37
C ASP A 49 13.31 -4.86 -9.14
N SER A 50 13.55 -4.30 -7.95
CA SER A 50 13.45 -5.01 -6.67
C SER A 50 11.99 -5.31 -6.29
N ALA A 51 11.77 -6.19 -5.30
CA ALA A 51 10.44 -6.40 -4.72
C ALA A 51 9.78 -5.09 -4.25
N LEU A 52 10.60 -4.15 -3.79
CA LEU A 52 10.14 -2.84 -3.29
C LEU A 52 9.69 -1.92 -4.42
N ASP A 53 10.35 -1.98 -5.58
CA ASP A 53 9.95 -1.22 -6.78
C ASP A 53 8.61 -1.74 -7.31
N ALA A 54 8.42 -3.05 -7.33
CA ALA A 54 7.16 -3.68 -7.71
C ALA A 54 6.00 -3.31 -6.79
N LEU A 55 6.23 -3.34 -5.47
CA LEU A 55 5.25 -2.88 -4.48
C LEU A 55 4.90 -1.40 -4.69
N THR A 56 5.92 -0.56 -4.87
CA THR A 56 5.73 0.88 -5.09
C THR A 56 4.91 1.14 -6.35
N ALA A 57 5.22 0.47 -7.45
CA ALA A 57 4.52 0.63 -8.72
C ALA A 57 3.07 0.12 -8.68
N GLY A 58 2.82 -1.03 -8.04
CA GLY A 58 1.47 -1.55 -7.86
C GLY A 58 0.59 -0.61 -7.02
N CYS A 59 1.09 -0.18 -5.86
CA CYS A 59 0.37 0.76 -5.01
C CYS A 59 0.12 2.11 -5.68
N GLU A 60 1.08 2.61 -6.47
CA GLU A 60 0.92 3.85 -7.25
C GLU A 60 -0.25 3.78 -8.23
N VAL A 61 -0.46 2.63 -8.89
CA VAL A 61 -1.64 2.43 -9.77
C VAL A 61 -2.91 2.67 -8.98
N CYS A 62 -3.08 2.04 -7.81
CA CYS A 62 -4.32 2.21 -7.05
C CYS A 62 -4.52 3.61 -6.47
N GLN A 63 -3.44 4.31 -6.10
CA GLN A 63 -3.55 5.71 -5.68
C GLN A 63 -4.00 6.63 -6.81
N ASN A 64 -3.60 6.33 -8.05
CA ASN A 64 -3.94 7.11 -9.23
C ASN A 64 -5.33 6.78 -9.78
N GLU A 65 -5.69 5.50 -9.81
CA GLU A 65 -7.01 5.01 -10.24
C GLU A 65 -8.10 5.19 -9.18
N GLN A 66 -7.72 5.62 -7.97
CA GLN A 66 -8.63 5.81 -6.85
C GLN A 66 -9.39 4.51 -6.53
N CYS A 67 -8.67 3.39 -6.40
CA CYS A 67 -9.25 2.04 -6.26
C CYS A 67 -10.37 2.01 -5.20
N ASP A 68 -11.60 1.74 -5.65
CA ASP A 68 -12.85 1.76 -4.88
C ASP A 68 -13.08 3.03 -4.04
N PHE A 69 -12.42 4.14 -4.37
CA PHE A 69 -12.33 5.37 -3.56
C PHE A 69 -11.81 5.14 -2.13
N THR A 70 -11.13 4.02 -1.89
CA THR A 70 -10.51 3.68 -0.60
C THR A 70 -9.00 3.90 -0.60
N VAL A 71 -8.38 4.03 -1.79
CA VAL A 71 -6.95 4.25 -1.95
C VAL A 71 -6.71 5.53 -2.75
N GLY A 72 -5.78 6.37 -2.30
CA GLY A 72 -5.42 7.60 -2.99
C GLY A 72 -6.41 8.76 -2.76
N PHE A 73 -6.29 9.78 -3.60
CA PHE A 73 -7.03 11.02 -3.45
C PHE A 73 -8.51 10.87 -3.81
N GLY A 74 -9.32 11.87 -3.45
CA GLY A 74 -10.69 12.02 -3.93
C GLY A 74 -11.71 11.06 -3.34
N GLY A 75 -11.34 10.29 -2.32
CA GLY A 75 -12.23 9.45 -1.51
C GLY A 75 -12.08 9.72 -0.02
N SER A 76 -12.94 9.09 0.79
CA SER A 76 -12.87 9.05 2.26
C SER A 76 -12.49 10.37 2.96
N PRO A 77 -13.24 11.46 2.75
CA PRO A 77 -13.01 12.72 3.46
C PRO A 77 -13.25 12.56 4.97
N ASP A 78 -12.44 13.24 5.79
CA ASP A 78 -12.61 13.30 7.25
C ASP A 78 -13.80 14.20 7.69
N GLU A 79 -14.00 14.37 8.99
CA GLU A 79 -15.09 15.21 9.54
C GLU A 79 -15.01 16.69 9.08
N ASN A 80 -13.80 17.14 8.69
CA ASN A 80 -13.55 18.48 8.15
C ASN A 80 -13.65 18.54 6.62
N GLY A 81 -13.96 17.42 5.96
CA GLY A 81 -14.07 17.32 4.51
C GLY A 81 -12.74 17.14 3.80
N GLU A 82 -11.66 16.83 4.52
CA GLU A 82 -10.32 16.70 3.97
C GLU A 82 -9.94 15.23 3.79
N THR A 83 -9.43 14.88 2.61
CA THR A 83 -8.77 13.58 2.41
C THR A 83 -7.33 13.67 2.91
N THR A 84 -6.97 12.83 3.87
CA THR A 84 -5.59 12.56 4.28
C THR A 84 -5.24 11.11 3.98
N LEU A 85 -3.99 10.84 3.65
CA LEU A 85 -3.58 9.52 3.18
C LEU A 85 -2.57 8.86 4.13
N ASP A 86 -2.58 7.54 4.13
CA ASP A 86 -1.65 6.68 4.87
C ASP A 86 -1.01 5.70 3.90
N ALA A 87 0.28 5.40 4.10
CA ALA A 87 0.99 4.37 3.34
C ALA A 87 2.17 3.82 4.12
N MET A 88 2.53 2.57 3.86
CA MET A 88 3.66 1.88 4.45
C MET A 88 4.29 0.93 3.44
N ILE A 89 5.60 0.79 3.50
CA ILE A 89 6.37 -0.21 2.77
C ILE A 89 7.41 -0.84 3.69
N PHE A 90 7.63 -2.14 3.52
CA PHE A 90 8.52 -2.95 4.35
C PHE A 90 9.49 -3.71 3.45
N ASP A 91 10.78 -3.71 3.79
CA ASP A 91 11.80 -4.53 3.15
C ASP A 91 12.01 -5.81 3.95
N GLY A 92 11.68 -6.94 3.35
CA GLY A 92 11.78 -8.25 4.00
C GLY A 92 13.21 -8.73 4.24
N ASP A 93 14.18 -8.22 3.48
CA ASP A 93 15.58 -8.65 3.60
C ASP A 93 16.28 -7.94 4.76
N THR A 94 16.04 -6.65 4.91
CA THR A 94 16.67 -5.79 5.94
C THR A 94 15.82 -5.65 7.19
N MET A 95 14.52 -5.91 7.10
CA MET A 95 13.50 -5.59 8.11
C MET A 95 13.27 -4.07 8.29
N ASP A 96 13.79 -3.25 7.38
CA ASP A 96 13.55 -1.81 7.41
C ASP A 96 12.14 -1.46 6.90
N MET A 97 11.61 -0.37 7.41
CA MET A 97 10.28 0.10 7.05
C MET A 97 10.22 1.62 6.89
N GLY A 98 9.36 2.06 5.99
CA GLY A 98 9.01 3.47 5.84
C GLY A 98 7.52 3.64 5.74
N ALA A 99 6.99 4.64 6.42
CA ALA A 99 5.58 4.91 6.50
C ALA A 99 5.26 6.40 6.58
N VAL A 100 4.07 6.74 6.12
CA VAL A 100 3.46 8.05 6.31
C VAL A 100 2.03 7.91 6.83
N GLY A 101 1.63 8.82 7.71
CA GLY A 101 0.28 8.86 8.28
C GLY A 101 -0.33 10.25 8.28
N GLY A 102 -1.60 10.37 7.93
CA GLY A 102 -2.33 11.63 7.84
C GLY A 102 -1.66 12.63 6.90
N ILE A 103 -0.93 12.16 5.88
CA ILE A 103 -0.21 13.07 4.98
C ILE A 103 -1.22 13.86 4.15
N ARG A 104 -0.93 15.16 4.02
CA ARG A 104 -1.82 16.13 3.38
C ARG A 104 -1.25 16.56 2.04
N SER A 105 -2.12 16.77 1.06
CA SER A 105 -1.79 17.39 -0.22
C SER A 105 -0.67 16.73 -1.04
N ILE A 106 -0.45 15.42 -0.90
CA ILE A 106 0.47 14.63 -1.74
C ILE A 106 -0.32 13.44 -2.27
N LYS A 107 -0.38 13.26 -3.60
CA LYS A 107 -1.15 12.15 -4.18
C LYS A 107 -0.42 10.81 -4.09
N ASN A 108 0.87 10.80 -4.40
CA ASN A 108 1.65 9.57 -4.42
C ASN A 108 2.37 9.34 -3.08
N VAL A 109 1.68 8.72 -2.14
CA VAL A 109 2.15 8.60 -0.75
C VAL A 109 2.98 7.35 -0.49
N ILE A 110 2.82 6.29 -1.29
CA ILE A 110 3.72 5.13 -1.24
C ILE A 110 5.16 5.50 -1.64
N LYS A 111 5.36 6.43 -2.59
CA LYS A 111 6.69 6.97 -2.89
C LYS A 111 7.28 7.75 -1.71
N VAL A 112 6.45 8.47 -0.96
CA VAL A 112 6.92 9.16 0.27
C VAL A 112 7.32 8.14 1.33
N ALA A 113 6.50 7.10 1.55
CA ALA A 113 6.85 5.99 2.44
C ALA A 113 8.16 5.30 2.02
N ARG A 114 8.38 5.10 0.71
CA ARG A 114 9.64 4.59 0.16
C ARG A 114 10.81 5.52 0.46
N HIS A 115 10.64 6.83 0.35
CA HIS A 115 11.69 7.78 0.73
C HIS A 115 11.95 7.80 2.24
N VAL A 116 10.94 7.57 3.09
CA VAL A 116 11.17 7.41 4.54
C VAL A 116 12.10 6.22 4.79
N LEU A 117 11.82 5.07 4.15
CA LEU A 117 12.63 3.86 4.22
C LEU A 117 14.08 4.11 3.74
N GLU A 118 14.25 4.72 2.57
CA GLU A 118 15.57 4.82 1.92
C GLU A 118 16.42 6.01 2.38
N ARG A 119 15.81 7.05 2.96
CA ARG A 119 16.46 8.36 3.16
C ARG A 119 16.48 8.81 4.61
N THR A 120 15.97 8.00 5.52
CA THR A 120 15.94 8.33 6.95
C THR A 120 16.18 7.09 7.80
N GLU A 121 16.66 7.29 9.03
CA GLU A 121 16.71 6.25 10.08
C GLU A 121 15.38 6.16 10.85
N HIS A 122 14.31 6.80 10.34
CA HIS A 122 13.00 6.83 10.97
C HIS A 122 12.03 5.92 10.21
N SER A 123 11.04 5.38 10.93
CA SER A 123 10.04 4.49 10.32
C SER A 123 8.76 5.19 9.89
N LEU A 124 8.38 6.29 10.53
CA LEU A 124 7.08 6.94 10.32
C LEU A 124 7.19 8.47 10.39
N LEU A 125 6.65 9.14 9.37
CA LEU A 125 6.43 10.59 9.36
C LEU A 125 4.93 10.89 9.24
N VAL A 126 4.45 11.97 9.86
CA VAL A 126 3.01 12.27 9.88
C VAL A 126 2.65 13.70 9.51
N GLY A 127 1.40 13.87 9.05
CA GLY A 127 0.77 15.17 8.88
C GLY A 127 1.46 16.08 7.88
N SER A 128 1.50 17.38 8.21
CA SER A 128 2.12 18.41 7.38
C SER A 128 3.65 18.32 7.34
N LEU A 129 4.28 17.65 8.31
CA LEU A 129 5.74 17.41 8.30
C LEU A 129 6.09 16.34 7.26
N ALA A 130 5.27 15.30 7.11
CA ALA A 130 5.41 14.33 6.02
C ALA A 130 5.22 15.01 4.64
N THR A 131 4.30 15.97 4.52
CA THR A 131 4.15 16.78 3.29
C THR A 131 5.41 17.60 2.99
N GLN A 132 6.03 18.21 4.00
CA GLN A 132 7.27 18.97 3.83
C GLN A 132 8.43 18.07 3.39
N PHE A 133 8.54 16.88 3.98
CA PHE A 133 9.49 15.85 3.57
C PHE A 133 9.26 15.40 2.13
N ALA A 134 8.01 15.11 1.73
CA ALA A 134 7.69 14.75 0.34
C ALA A 134 8.15 15.82 -0.66
N LYS A 135 7.95 17.10 -0.32
CA LYS A 135 8.39 18.22 -1.16
C LYS A 135 9.90 18.30 -1.33
N SER A 136 10.72 17.91 -0.34
CA SER A 136 12.18 17.91 -0.50
C SER A 136 12.67 16.89 -1.53
N PHE A 137 11.83 15.89 -1.87
CA PHE A 137 12.09 14.92 -2.96
C PHE A 137 11.35 15.26 -4.26
N GLY A 138 10.83 16.48 -4.39
CA GLY A 138 10.20 16.95 -5.63
C GLY A 138 8.77 16.46 -5.87
N LEU A 139 8.12 15.83 -4.89
CA LEU A 139 6.70 15.50 -5.01
C LEU A 139 5.85 16.78 -4.87
N PRO A 140 4.97 17.08 -5.86
CA PRO A 140 4.22 18.32 -5.87
C PRO A 140 3.13 18.32 -4.80
N LYS A 141 2.89 19.51 -4.23
CA LYS A 141 1.73 19.73 -3.37
C LYS A 141 0.50 19.94 -4.25
N GLU A 142 -0.50 19.07 -4.12
CA GLU A 142 -1.72 19.09 -4.93
C GLU A 142 -2.99 18.91 -4.08
N PRO A 143 -4.15 19.43 -4.51
CA PRO A 143 -5.43 19.12 -3.87
C PRO A 143 -5.74 17.63 -3.92
N LEU A 144 -6.18 17.08 -2.78
CA LEU A 144 -6.67 15.69 -2.70
C LEU A 144 -8.19 15.61 -2.84
N ALA A 145 -8.90 16.72 -2.68
CA ALA A 145 -10.35 16.75 -2.84
C ALA A 145 -10.76 16.70 -4.32
N THR A 146 -11.83 15.97 -4.58
CA THR A 146 -12.59 15.96 -5.84
C THR A 146 -14.05 16.33 -5.57
N ASN A 147 -14.81 16.67 -6.62
CA ASN A 147 -16.25 16.90 -6.48
C ASN A 147 -16.96 15.70 -5.84
N TYR A 148 -16.50 14.47 -6.09
CA TYR A 148 -17.03 13.26 -5.46
C TYR A 148 -16.83 13.28 -3.94
N SER A 149 -15.58 13.43 -3.44
CA SER A 149 -15.33 13.52 -2.00
C SER A 149 -16.06 14.70 -1.32
N LEU A 150 -16.14 15.86 -1.98
CA LEU A 150 -16.85 17.02 -1.45
C LEU A 150 -18.35 16.77 -1.35
N ASN A 151 -18.93 16.02 -2.29
CA ASN A 151 -20.33 15.63 -2.24
C ASN A 151 -20.59 14.62 -1.12
N LEU A 152 -19.74 13.60 -0.95
CA LEU A 152 -19.85 12.63 0.15
C LEU A 152 -19.86 13.34 1.52
N TRP A 153 -18.92 14.25 1.72
CA TRP A 153 -18.86 15.02 2.96
C TRP A 153 -20.09 15.93 3.15
N ARG A 154 -20.57 16.58 2.08
CA ARG A 154 -21.76 17.42 2.15
C ARG A 154 -23.02 16.62 2.49
N GLU A 155 -23.20 15.45 1.90
CA GLU A 155 -24.31 14.54 2.20
C GLU A 155 -24.25 14.07 3.65
N TRP A 156 -23.07 13.69 4.14
CA TRP A 156 -22.84 13.34 5.53
C TRP A 156 -23.20 14.48 6.50
N ARG A 157 -22.79 15.72 6.19
CA ARG A 157 -23.15 16.92 6.97
C ARG A 157 -24.66 17.17 6.98
N LEU A 158 -25.34 17.00 5.83
CA LEU A 158 -26.79 17.12 5.73
C LEU A 158 -27.51 16.02 6.51
N ASN A 159 -26.90 14.84 6.64
CA ASN A 159 -27.38 13.73 7.45
C ASN A 159 -26.96 13.82 8.94
N ASN A 160 -26.87 15.04 9.49
CA ASN A 160 -26.52 15.29 10.89
C ASN A 160 -25.20 14.63 11.33
N CYS A 161 -24.21 14.59 10.44
CA CYS A 161 -22.92 13.98 10.71
C CYS A 161 -23.01 12.48 11.11
N GLN A 162 -23.95 11.73 10.51
CA GLN A 162 -24.13 10.30 10.76
C GLN A 162 -23.78 9.43 9.54
N PRO A 163 -23.03 8.33 9.73
CA PRO A 163 -22.43 7.86 11.00
C PRO A 163 -21.20 8.68 11.41
N ASN A 164 -20.81 8.68 12.69
CA ASN A 164 -19.50 9.17 13.12
C ASN A 164 -18.87 8.24 14.18
N PHE A 165 -17.62 8.51 14.52
CA PHE A 165 -16.84 7.65 15.42
C PHE A 165 -16.77 8.16 16.86
N TRP A 166 -17.57 9.19 17.22
CA TRP A 166 -17.70 9.65 18.59
C TRP A 166 -18.61 8.70 19.38
N LYS A 167 -18.11 8.14 20.49
CA LYS A 167 -18.96 7.35 21.42
C LYS A 167 -19.90 8.23 22.24
N LYS A 168 -19.44 9.44 22.58
CA LYS A 168 -20.18 10.52 23.22
C LYS A 168 -19.76 11.80 22.54
N HIS A 169 -20.71 12.50 21.94
CA HIS A 169 -20.38 13.70 21.19
C HIS A 169 -20.10 14.85 22.17
N PRO A 170 -18.97 15.57 22.05
CA PRO A 170 -18.56 16.58 23.04
C PRO A 170 -19.53 17.76 23.17
N PHE A 171 -20.44 17.92 22.21
CA PHE A 171 -21.41 19.02 22.13
C PHE A 171 -22.88 18.57 22.14
N LEU A 172 -23.16 17.28 22.36
CA LEU A 172 -24.53 16.79 22.57
C LEU A 172 -24.52 16.08 23.92
N GLU A 173 -25.26 16.62 24.89
CA GLU A 173 -25.40 16.07 26.25
C GLU A 173 -25.96 14.63 26.24
#